data_AF-A0A315R2F6-F1
#
_entry.id   AF-A0A315R2F6-F1
#
_cell.length_a   1.000
_cell.length_b   1.000
_cell.length_c   1.000
_cell.angle_alpha   90.00
_cell.angle_beta   90.00
_cell.angle_gamma   90.00
#
_symmetry.space_group_name_H-M   'P 1'
#
loop_
_entity.id
_entity.type
_entity.pdbx_description
1 polymer ?
#
loop_
_entity_poly.entity_id
_entity_poly.type
_entity_poly.pdbx_seq_one_letter_code
_entity_poly.pdbx_strand_id
1 'polypeptide(L)'
;MISLDGARRLVEEIRGDEIPPIYTEFRLRDWSRKGVISRVKIKNGSALYPEIVTAEILTALKLKDKYKIPEIAEARKCLELEGSHPHQITEEELIRFVNCSKLFNDKKLVTKLSLSRIESLAKIKELIDDLLQEKKHLEVVGDYLKVFLESEKELKELRENKRENFVS
;
A
#
# COMPACT_ATOMS: atom_id res chain seq x y z
N MET A 1 15.66 -9.65 -5.63
CA MET A 1 14.63 -9.73 -6.73
C MET A 1 13.96 -11.08 -6.63
N ILE A 2 12.67 -11.18 -6.97
CA ILE A 2 11.87 -12.41 -6.79
C ILE A 2 10.97 -12.67 -8.00
N SER A 3 10.62 -13.93 -8.29
CA SER A 3 9.55 -14.26 -9.24
C SER A 3 8.17 -14.08 -8.57
N LEU A 4 7.09 -13.91 -9.34
CA LEU A 4 5.73 -13.87 -8.76
C LEU A 4 5.38 -15.17 -8.05
N ASP A 5 5.76 -16.32 -8.61
CA ASP A 5 5.56 -17.61 -7.94
C ASP A 5 6.31 -17.70 -6.61
N GLY A 6 7.54 -17.16 -6.56
CA GLY A 6 8.32 -17.09 -5.33
C GLY A 6 7.65 -16.18 -4.29
N ALA A 7 7.18 -15.00 -4.70
CA ALA A 7 6.46 -14.09 -3.83
C ALA A 7 5.14 -14.71 -3.34
N ARG A 8 4.40 -15.39 -4.22
CA ARG A 8 3.15 -16.07 -3.91
C ARG A 8 3.34 -17.13 -2.81
N ARG A 9 4.32 -18.01 -2.97
CA ARG A 9 4.60 -19.07 -1.97
C ARG A 9 4.88 -18.49 -0.59
N LEU A 10 5.67 -17.41 -0.51
CA LEU A 10 5.94 -16.73 0.76
C LEU A 10 4.68 -16.13 1.39
N VAL A 11 3.78 -15.58 0.57
CA VAL A 11 2.51 -15.02 1.04
C VAL A 11 1.55 -16.12 1.52
N GLU A 12 1.44 -17.24 0.80
CA GLU A 12 0.62 -18.39 1.19
C GLU A 12 1.11 -18.99 2.50
N GLU A 13 2.43 -19.07 2.69
CA GLU A 13 3.04 -19.58 3.91
C GLU A 13 2.76 -18.69 5.13
N ILE A 14 2.80 -17.36 4.98
CA ILE A 14 2.42 -16.44 6.07
C ILE A 14 0.93 -16.53 6.39
N ARG A 15 0.08 -16.63 5.36
CA ARG A 15 -1.37 -16.67 5.54
C ARG A 15 -1.86 -18.01 6.09
N GLY A 16 -1.09 -19.09 5.91
CA GLY A 16 -1.52 -20.46 6.23
C GLY A 16 -2.54 -21.04 5.24
N ASP A 17 -2.89 -20.30 4.19
CA ASP A 17 -3.92 -20.64 3.21
C ASP A 17 -3.48 -20.30 1.79
N GLU A 18 -3.97 -21.06 0.81
CA GLU A 18 -3.72 -20.79 -0.61
C GLU A 18 -4.29 -19.43 -1.04
N ILE A 19 -3.55 -18.74 -1.91
CA ILE A 19 -4.06 -17.53 -2.55
C ILE A 19 -5.13 -17.96 -3.55
N PRO A 20 -6.36 -17.40 -3.48
CA PRO A 20 -7.44 -17.76 -4.40
C PRO A 20 -7.01 -17.67 -5.87
N PRO A 21 -7.50 -18.56 -6.76
CA PRO A 21 -7.11 -18.59 -8.17
C PRO A 21 -7.34 -17.28 -8.93
N ILE A 22 -8.25 -16.43 -8.44
CA ILE A 22 -8.46 -15.05 -8.90
C ILE A 22 -7.24 -14.14 -8.72
N TYR A 23 -6.21 -14.57 -8.00
CA TYR A 23 -4.94 -13.85 -7.86
C TYR A 23 -3.77 -14.72 -8.35
N THR A 24 -4.02 -15.68 -9.26
CA THR A 24 -2.96 -16.40 -9.99
C THR A 24 -2.16 -15.47 -10.91
N GLU A 25 -1.01 -15.92 -11.41
CA GLU A 25 0.00 -15.12 -12.13
C GLU A 25 -0.55 -14.14 -13.18
N PHE A 26 -1.64 -14.50 -13.88
CA PHE A 26 -2.29 -13.62 -14.85
C PHE A 26 -2.93 -12.38 -14.19
N ARG A 27 -3.50 -12.51 -13.00
CA ARG A 27 -4.13 -11.40 -12.25
C ARG A 27 -3.12 -10.61 -11.39
N LEU A 28 -2.03 -11.23 -10.91
CA LEU A 28 -0.93 -10.48 -10.27
C LEU A 28 -0.13 -9.63 -11.26
N ARG A 29 0.02 -10.10 -12.52
CA ARG A 29 0.53 -9.23 -13.60
C ARG A 29 -0.38 -8.02 -13.81
N ASP A 30 -1.70 -8.21 -13.74
CA ASP A 30 -2.65 -7.09 -13.80
C ASP A 30 -2.55 -6.16 -12.60
N TRP A 31 -2.18 -6.66 -11.42
CA TRP A 31 -1.90 -5.83 -10.25
C TRP A 31 -0.70 -4.90 -10.46
N SER A 32 0.35 -5.40 -11.12
CA SER A 32 1.50 -4.56 -11.50
C SER A 32 1.07 -3.46 -12.48
N ARG A 33 0.25 -3.80 -13.48
CA ARG A 33 -0.32 -2.82 -14.44
C ARG A 33 -1.22 -1.78 -13.77
N LYS A 34 -1.98 -2.19 -12.75
CA LYS A 34 -2.88 -1.33 -11.98
C LYS A 34 -2.17 -0.56 -10.85
N GLY A 35 -0.86 -0.75 -10.68
CA GLY A 35 -0.07 -0.05 -9.66
C GLY A 35 -0.28 -0.55 -8.23
N VAL A 36 -0.91 -1.72 -8.05
CA VAL A 36 -1.13 -2.39 -6.75
C VAL A 36 0.16 -3.01 -6.22
N ILE A 37 1.04 -3.43 -7.12
CA ILE A 37 2.37 -3.96 -6.81
C ILE A 37 3.41 -3.31 -7.72
N SER A 38 4.67 -3.33 -7.30
CA SER A 38 5.81 -2.77 -8.00
C SER A 38 5.99 -3.36 -9.41
N ARG A 39 6.57 -2.53 -10.29
CA ARG A 39 6.75 -2.86 -11.70
C ARG A 39 7.79 -3.96 -11.93
N VAL A 40 7.57 -4.68 -13.04
CA VAL A 40 8.45 -5.71 -13.57
C VAL A 40 9.77 -5.12 -14.05
N LYS A 41 10.90 -5.75 -13.69
CA LYS A 41 12.13 -5.66 -14.48
C LYS A 41 12.31 -6.94 -15.28
N ILE A 42 12.46 -6.82 -16.59
CA ILE A 42 12.74 -7.98 -17.46
C ILE A 42 14.24 -8.24 -17.42
N LYS A 43 14.63 -9.44 -17.02
CA LYS A 43 16.03 -9.90 -17.09
C LYS A 43 16.07 -11.26 -17.77
N ASN A 44 16.85 -11.40 -18.84
CA ASN A 44 17.02 -12.65 -19.59
C ASN A 44 15.69 -13.32 -20.01
N GLY A 45 14.73 -12.54 -20.52
CA GLY A 45 13.42 -13.06 -20.96
C GLY A 45 12.46 -13.45 -19.83
N SER A 46 12.88 -13.35 -18.56
CA SER A 46 12.06 -13.64 -17.38
C SER A 46 11.64 -12.37 -16.67
N ALA A 47 10.38 -12.31 -16.23
CA ALA A 47 9.84 -11.21 -15.44
C ALA A 47 10.28 -11.35 -13.97
N LEU A 48 11.14 -10.44 -13.51
CA LEU A 48 11.59 -10.36 -12.11
C LEU A 48 11.00 -9.14 -11.43
N TYR A 49 10.61 -9.33 -10.19
CA TYR A 49 9.96 -8.32 -9.38
C TYR A 49 10.88 -7.87 -8.24
N PRO A 50 10.79 -6.61 -7.82
CA PRO A 50 11.36 -6.15 -6.56
C PRO A 50 10.90 -7.02 -5.38
N GLU A 51 11.73 -7.20 -4.36
CA GLU A 51 11.38 -8.07 -3.21
C GLU A 51 10.19 -7.54 -2.41
N ILE A 52 10.01 -6.21 -2.43
CA ILE A 52 8.88 -5.48 -1.84
C ILE A 52 7.53 -5.99 -2.34
N VAL A 53 7.48 -6.59 -3.54
CA VAL A 53 6.24 -7.17 -4.10
C VAL A 53 5.63 -8.22 -3.19
N THR A 54 6.44 -8.94 -2.42
CA THR A 54 5.90 -9.92 -1.45
C THR A 54 5.09 -9.22 -0.37
N ALA A 55 5.61 -8.12 0.19
CA ALA A 55 4.94 -7.31 1.19
C ALA A 55 3.73 -6.58 0.60
N GLU A 56 3.83 -6.04 -0.62
CA GLU A 56 2.72 -5.37 -1.32
C GLU A 56 1.56 -6.34 -1.59
N ILE A 57 1.84 -7.58 -2.01
CA ILE A 57 0.81 -8.61 -2.23
C ILE A 57 0.13 -8.95 -0.90
N LEU A 58 0.91 -9.20 0.16
CA LEU A 58 0.36 -9.52 1.49
C LEU A 58 -0.50 -8.36 2.02
N THR A 59 -0.02 -7.13 1.88
CA THR A 59 -0.71 -5.90 2.27
C THR A 59 -2.03 -5.75 1.53
N ALA A 60 -2.01 -5.86 0.20
CA ALA A 60 -3.21 -5.77 -0.61
C ALA A 60 -4.23 -6.86 -0.24
N LEU A 61 -3.78 -8.08 0.05
CA LEU A 61 -4.67 -9.17 0.47
C LEU A 61 -5.29 -8.95 1.85
N LYS A 62 -4.57 -8.34 2.79
CA LYS A 62 -5.11 -7.98 4.12
C LYS A 62 -6.10 -6.81 4.05
N LEU A 63 -5.89 -5.88 3.10
CA LEU A 63 -6.73 -4.69 2.95
C LEU A 63 -7.96 -4.90 2.05
N LYS A 64 -7.99 -5.94 1.22
CA LYS A 64 -9.03 -6.15 0.20
C LYS A 64 -10.47 -6.24 0.75
N ASP A 65 -10.62 -6.67 2.01
CA ASP A 65 -11.94 -6.81 2.64
C ASP A 65 -12.47 -5.46 3.14
N LYS A 66 -11.58 -4.49 3.33
CA LYS A 66 -11.90 -3.12 3.78
C LYS A 66 -11.93 -2.12 2.62
N TYR A 67 -11.09 -2.31 1.61
CA TYR A 67 -10.88 -1.34 0.52
C TYR A 67 -10.90 -1.98 -0.86
N LYS A 68 -11.34 -1.20 -1.86
CA LYS A 68 -11.27 -1.64 -3.26
C LYS A 68 -9.84 -1.60 -3.77
N ILE A 69 -9.52 -2.48 -4.70
CA ILE A 69 -8.18 -2.54 -5.34
C ILE A 69 -7.69 -1.17 -5.88
N PRO A 70 -8.51 -0.32 -6.51
CA PRO A 70 -8.06 1.02 -6.92
C PRO A 70 -7.69 1.94 -5.76
N GLU A 71 -8.38 1.84 -4.62
CA GLU A 71 -8.07 2.63 -3.42
C GLU A 71 -6.72 2.20 -2.83
N ILE A 72 -6.45 0.89 -2.80
CA ILE A 72 -5.17 0.32 -2.36
C ILE A 72 -4.03 0.73 -3.30
N ALA A 73 -4.26 0.69 -4.62
CA ALA A 73 -3.26 1.11 -5.61
C ALA A 73 -2.91 2.59 -5.49
N GLU A 74 -3.92 3.45 -5.30
CA GLU A 74 -3.69 4.88 -5.11
C GLU A 74 -2.93 5.14 -3.81
N ALA A 75 -3.29 4.48 -2.71
CA ALA A 75 -2.57 4.60 -1.44
C ALA A 75 -1.08 4.20 -1.55
N ARG A 76 -0.80 3.09 -2.22
CA ARG A 76 0.58 2.68 -2.54
C ARG A 76 1.31 3.75 -3.33
N LYS A 77 0.66 4.31 -4.36
CA LYS A 77 1.23 5.34 -5.23
C LYS A 77 1.49 6.65 -4.46
N CYS A 78 0.62 7.04 -3.53
CA CYS A 78 0.81 8.20 -2.66
C CYS A 78 2.08 8.10 -1.80
N LEU A 79 2.42 6.89 -1.36
CA LEU A 79 3.65 6.61 -0.63
C LEU A 79 4.87 6.45 -1.55
N GLU A 80 4.69 6.52 -2.87
CA GLU A 80 5.76 6.39 -3.87
C GLU A 80 6.65 5.14 -3.69
N LEU A 81 6.08 4.06 -3.17
CA LEU A 81 6.80 2.81 -2.97
C LEU A 81 7.25 2.26 -4.33
N GLU A 82 8.46 2.62 -4.78
CA GLU A 82 9.10 2.12 -6.00
C GLU A 82 10.51 1.63 -5.65
N GLY A 83 10.79 0.33 -5.83
CA GLY A 83 12.17 -0.13 -5.97
C GLY A 83 12.60 -1.31 -5.09
N SER A 84 13.87 -1.66 -5.23
CA SER A 84 14.39 -3.03 -5.14
C SER A 84 15.45 -3.30 -4.04
N HIS A 85 15.56 -2.47 -3.00
CA HIS A 85 16.63 -2.57 -1.97
C HIS A 85 16.16 -2.28 -0.53
N PRO A 86 16.95 -2.69 0.50
CA PRO A 86 16.41 -3.34 1.70
C PRO A 86 16.28 -2.39 2.89
N HIS A 87 15.28 -1.52 2.91
CA HIS A 87 14.69 -0.83 4.08
C HIS A 87 13.39 -0.16 3.56
N GLN A 88 12.36 -0.96 3.30
CA GLN A 88 11.37 -0.70 2.23
C GLN A 88 10.37 0.43 2.49
N ILE A 89 10.36 1.04 3.67
CA ILE A 89 9.79 2.37 3.87
C ILE A 89 10.88 3.34 4.30
N THR A 90 11.06 4.41 3.55
CA THR A 90 12.07 5.42 3.86
C THR A 90 11.55 6.48 4.82
N GLU A 91 12.46 7.19 5.50
CA GLU A 91 12.08 8.31 6.36
C GLU A 91 11.30 9.37 5.56
N GLU A 92 11.67 9.58 4.29
CA GLU A 92 10.99 10.51 3.39
C GLU A 92 9.53 10.12 3.14
N GLU A 93 9.20 8.84 3.05
CA GLU A 93 7.83 8.36 2.83
C GLU A 93 6.96 8.54 4.08
N LEU A 94 7.52 8.30 5.27
CA LEU A 94 6.86 8.62 6.54
C LEU A 94 6.64 10.12 6.70
N ILE A 95 7.66 10.93 6.38
CA ILE A 95 7.58 12.39 6.39
C ILE A 95 6.48 12.87 5.43
N ARG A 96 6.39 12.29 4.22
CA ARG A 96 5.31 12.60 3.27
C ARG A 96 3.93 12.33 3.87
N PHE A 97 3.71 11.15 4.46
CA PHE A 97 2.43 10.83 5.09
C PHE A 97 2.07 11.81 6.23
N VAL A 98 3.04 12.13 7.09
CA VAL A 98 2.87 13.11 8.17
C VAL A 98 2.52 14.49 7.61
N ASN A 99 3.19 14.93 6.55
CA ASN A 99 2.93 16.19 5.89
C ASN A 99 1.52 16.23 5.25
N CYS A 100 1.08 15.15 4.59
CA CYS A 100 -0.29 15.04 4.07
C CYS A 100 -1.33 15.17 5.18
N SER A 101 -1.11 14.51 6.32
CA SER A 101 -1.99 14.62 7.49
C SER A 101 -2.03 16.03 8.07
N LYS A 102 -0.88 16.72 8.10
CA LYS A 102 -0.79 18.12 8.53
C LYS A 102 -1.55 19.05 7.59
N LEU A 103 -1.34 18.92 6.28
CA LEU A 103 -2.04 19.72 5.25
C LEU A 103 -3.56 19.59 5.36
N PHE A 104 -4.07 18.39 5.60
CA PHE A 104 -5.50 18.18 5.82
C PHE A 104 -6.01 18.91 7.06
N ASN A 105 -5.27 18.87 8.17
CA ASN A 105 -5.64 19.61 9.39
C ASN A 105 -5.64 21.13 9.15
N ASP A 106 -4.65 21.64 8.42
CA ASP A 106 -4.58 23.04 8.04
C ASP A 106 -5.76 23.44 7.16
N LYS A 107 -6.10 22.63 6.15
CA LYS A 107 -7.27 22.84 5.28
C LYS A 107 -8.58 22.84 6.07
N LYS A 108 -8.75 21.89 6.99
CA LYS A 108 -9.90 21.83 7.90
C LYS A 108 -10.02 23.10 8.75
N LEU A 109 -8.91 23.62 9.26
CA LEU A 109 -8.88 24.87 10.03
C LEU A 109 -9.28 26.07 9.16
N VAL A 110 -8.68 26.20 7.97
CA VAL A 110 -8.99 27.28 7.02
C VAL A 110 -10.46 27.26 6.64
N THR A 111 -11.01 26.09 6.29
CA THR A 111 -12.44 25.94 5.98
C THR A 111 -13.30 26.39 7.16
N LYS A 112 -12.96 25.98 8.40
CA LYS A 112 -13.70 26.40 9.60
C LYS A 112 -13.69 27.92 9.80
N LEU A 113 -12.55 28.57 9.54
CA LEU A 113 -12.39 30.02 9.69
C LEU A 113 -13.09 30.81 8.56
N SER A 114 -13.24 30.21 7.37
CA SER A 114 -13.89 30.85 6.23
C SER A 114 -15.40 30.66 6.18
N LEU A 115 -15.97 29.73 6.98
CA LEU A 115 -17.42 29.45 7.03
C LEU A 115 -18.29 30.72 7.17
N SER A 116 -17.85 31.69 7.98
CA SER A 116 -18.59 32.94 8.20
C SER A 116 -18.66 33.87 6.97
N ARG A 117 -17.86 33.59 5.94
CA ARG A 117 -17.75 34.37 4.70
C ARG A 117 -18.38 33.65 3.50
N ILE A 118 -19.01 32.48 3.70
CA ILE A 118 -19.62 31.69 2.63
C ILE A 118 -21.10 32.02 2.54
N GLU A 119 -21.52 32.52 1.39
CA GLU A 119 -22.87 33.06 1.17
C GLU A 119 -23.92 31.99 0.82
N SER A 120 -23.51 30.74 0.58
CA SER A 120 -24.45 29.67 0.19
C SER A 120 -24.21 28.34 0.92
N LEU A 121 -25.32 27.72 1.33
CA LEU A 121 -25.32 26.37 1.90
C LEU A 121 -24.76 25.32 0.94
N ALA A 122 -24.98 25.50 -0.37
CA ALA A 122 -24.42 24.62 -1.40
C ALA A 122 -22.89 24.59 -1.35
N LYS A 123 -22.25 25.75 -1.25
CA LYS A 123 -20.80 25.86 -1.17
C LYS A 123 -20.22 25.32 0.13
N ILE A 124 -20.96 25.46 1.24
CA ILE A 124 -20.61 24.82 2.52
C ILE A 124 -20.64 23.29 2.37
N LYS A 125 -21.67 22.76 1.71
CA LYS A 125 -21.81 21.32 1.47
C LYS A 125 -20.68 20.77 0.60
N GLU A 126 -20.36 21.44 -0.52
CA GLU A 126 -19.23 21.07 -1.37
C GLU A 126 -17.91 20.99 -0.59
N LEU A 127 -17.60 21.99 0.24
CA LEU A 127 -16.39 21.99 1.06
C LEU A 127 -16.37 20.87 2.11
N ILE A 128 -17.52 20.53 2.69
CA ILE A 128 -17.64 19.40 3.62
C ILE A 128 -17.41 18.09 2.88
N ASP A 129 -18.03 17.91 1.71
CA ASP A 129 -17.89 16.70 0.89
C ASP A 129 -16.43 16.51 0.44
N ASP A 130 -15.76 17.58 0.03
CA ASP A 130 -14.32 17.59 -0.29
C ASP A 130 -13.47 17.14 0.91
N LEU A 131 -13.72 17.71 2.10
CA LEU A 131 -12.99 17.33 3.31
C LEU A 131 -13.25 15.88 3.71
N LEU A 132 -14.47 15.38 3.53
CA LEU A 132 -14.81 13.98 3.81
C LEU A 132 -14.09 13.04 2.85
N GLN A 133 -14.03 13.38 1.56
CA GLN A 133 -13.32 12.59 0.56
C GLN A 133 -11.81 12.54 0.86
N GLU A 134 -11.21 13.68 1.21
CA GLU A 134 -9.78 13.77 1.53
C GLU A 134 -9.44 13.04 2.83
N LYS A 135 -10.31 13.13 3.85
CA LYS A 135 -10.19 12.33 5.07
C LYS A 135 -10.21 10.83 4.76
N LYS A 136 -11.18 10.37 3.96
CA LYS A 136 -11.27 8.97 3.56
C LYS A 136 -10.00 8.53 2.84
N HIS A 137 -9.47 9.38 1.94
CA HIS A 137 -8.24 9.08 1.24
C HIS A 137 -7.05 8.91 2.20
N LEU A 138 -6.86 9.82 3.16
CA LEU A 138 -5.79 9.71 4.17
C LEU A 138 -5.94 8.48 5.06
N GLU A 139 -7.17 8.08 5.40
CA GLU A 139 -7.42 6.84 6.14
C GLU A 139 -6.93 5.61 5.36
N VAL A 140 -7.19 5.53 4.05
CA VAL A 140 -6.68 4.42 3.22
C VAL A 140 -5.15 4.43 3.18
N VAL A 141 -4.52 5.59 3.01
CA VAL A 141 -3.05 5.72 2.98
C VAL A 141 -2.44 5.29 4.32
N GLY A 142 -3.01 5.74 5.44
CA GLY A 142 -2.54 5.39 6.77
C GLY A 142 -2.67 3.90 7.10
N ASP A 143 -3.81 3.30 6.74
CA ASP A 143 -4.02 1.87 6.90
C ASP A 143 -3.10 1.05 6.00
N TYR A 144 -2.89 1.50 4.76
CA TYR A 144 -1.92 0.88 3.86
C TYR A 144 -0.53 0.86 4.49
N LEU A 145 -0.04 2.02 4.93
CA LEU A 145 1.27 2.18 5.55
C LEU A 145 1.45 1.25 6.75
N LYS A 146 0.44 1.22 7.63
CA LYS A 146 0.46 0.37 8.84
C LYS A 146 0.52 -1.11 8.47
N VAL A 147 -0.39 -1.59 7.62
CA VAL A 147 -0.46 -3.00 7.23
C VAL A 147 0.77 -3.42 6.43
N PHE A 148 1.36 -2.51 5.67
CA PHE A 148 2.61 -2.74 4.97
C PHE A 148 3.77 -3.01 5.92
N LEU A 149 3.96 -2.16 6.94
CA LEU A 149 5.01 -2.35 7.95
C LEU A 149 4.82 -3.65 8.74
N GLU A 150 3.57 -4.00 9.07
CA GLU A 150 3.23 -5.29 9.71
C GLU A 150 3.60 -6.47 8.80
N SER A 151 3.26 -6.38 7.51
CA SER A 151 3.56 -7.40 6.50
C SER A 151 5.05 -7.58 6.27
N GLU A 152 5.85 -6.52 6.28
CA GLU A 152 7.31 -6.60 6.24
C GLU A 152 7.88 -7.31 7.46
N LYS A 153 7.36 -7.01 8.66
CA LYS A 153 7.80 -7.64 9.90
C LYS A 153 7.55 -9.15 9.87
N GLU A 154 6.36 -9.58 9.48
CA GLU A 154 6.01 -11.00 9.32
C GLU A 154 6.93 -11.70 8.31
N LEU A 155 7.22 -11.05 7.18
CA LEU A 155 8.14 -11.56 6.16
C LEU A 155 9.57 -11.71 6.69
N LYS A 156 10.02 -10.79 7.55
CA LYS A 156 11.34 -10.84 8.16
C LYS A 156 11.44 -12.01 9.14
N GLU A 157 10.45 -12.17 10.02
CA GLU A 157 10.39 -13.28 10.99
C GLU A 157 10.37 -14.64 10.28
N LEU A 158 9.58 -14.79 9.21
CA LEU A 158 9.57 -16.01 8.40
C LEU A 158 10.95 -16.33 7.80
N ARG A 159 11.65 -15.31 7.28
CA ARG A 159 12.98 -15.47 6.69
C ARG A 159 14.04 -15.83 7.73
N GLU A 160 13.94 -15.28 8.94
CA GLU A 160 14.84 -15.58 10.07
C GLU A 160 14.63 -17.02 10.58
N ASN A 161 13.39 -17.43 10.81
CA ASN A 161 13.05 -18.79 11.22
C ASN A 161 13.55 -19.86 10.23
N LYS A 162 13.48 -19.57 8.93
CA LYS A 162 14.05 -20.45 7.91
C LYS A 162 15.56 -20.56 8.03
N ARG A 163 16.27 -19.44 8.26
CA ARG A 163 17.74 -19.47 8.40
C ARG A 163 18.19 -20.31 9.59
N GLU A 164 17.49 -20.23 10.72
CA GLU A 164 17.82 -21.02 11.92
C GLU A 164 17.58 -22.53 11.72
N ASN A 165 16.50 -22.91 11.02
CA ASN A 165 16.19 -24.30 10.70
C ASN A 165 17.14 -24.96 9.67
N PHE A 166 17.90 -24.18 8.90
CA PHE A 166 18.91 -24.70 7.96
C PHE A 166 20.32 -24.83 8.58
N VAL A 167 20.54 -24.29 9.77
CA VAL A 167 21.84 -24.30 10.48
C VAL A 167 21.86 -25.26 11.67
N SER A 168 20.71 -25.84 12.02
CA SER A 168 20.56 -26.90 13.03
C SER A 168 20.54 -28.29 12.41
#